data_AF-V2XPM7-F1
#
_entry.id   AF-V2XPM7-F1
#
_cell.length_a   1.000
_cell.length_b   1.000
_cell.length_c   1.000
_cell.angle_alpha   90.00
_cell.angle_beta   90.00
_cell.angle_gamma   90.00
#
_symmetry.space_group_name_H-M   'P 1'
#
loop_
_entity.id
_entity.type
_entity.pdbx_description
1 polymer ?
#
loop_
_entity_poly.entity_id
_entity_poly.type
_entity_poly.pdbx_seq_one_letter_code
_entity_poly.pdbx_strand_id
1 'polypeptide(L)'
;MPISSSSNALLFDGNRVHTFLDVIRYYGDATGLIKNKKVDQIYYYSSKTVQDTIQCIPELDVDEGDKKWEVAMKKMVSLYANTNGYTSQLPVILKFETYSAVLVKKKIITTAESNYYFIAGLPEDTKCWLEMQIPADRKVQDKVMTYLYQ
;
A
#
# COMPACT_ATOMS: atom_id res chain seq x y z
N MET A 1 -15.03 18.71 -11.24
CA MET A 1 -15.70 17.46 -10.82
C MET A 1 -16.78 17.78 -9.79
N PRO A 2 -17.87 16.98 -9.72
CA PRO A 2 -18.84 17.02 -8.62
C PRO A 2 -18.12 16.80 -7.29
N ILE A 3 -18.62 17.37 -6.19
CA ILE A 3 -18.01 17.22 -4.85
C ILE A 3 -17.93 15.73 -4.48
N SER A 4 -16.83 15.28 -3.88
CA SER A 4 -16.49 13.86 -3.62
C SER A 4 -17.51 13.07 -2.79
N SER A 5 -18.50 13.73 -2.20
CA SER A 5 -19.60 13.14 -1.43
C SER A 5 -20.96 13.19 -2.13
N SER A 6 -21.03 13.73 -3.35
CA SER A 6 -22.28 13.81 -4.13
C SER A 6 -22.60 12.49 -4.82
N SER A 7 -23.89 12.21 -5.03
CA SER A 7 -24.36 10.99 -5.71
C SER A 7 -23.82 10.82 -7.14
N ASN A 8 -23.35 11.91 -7.75
CA ASN A 8 -22.76 11.92 -9.10
C ASN A 8 -21.22 11.97 -9.08
N ALA A 9 -20.60 11.83 -7.91
CA ALA A 9 -19.15 11.82 -7.78
C ALA A 9 -18.57 10.54 -8.39
N LEU A 10 -17.46 10.70 -9.10
CA LEU A 10 -16.65 9.56 -9.52
C LEU A 10 -16.10 8.88 -8.28
N LEU A 11 -16.51 7.65 -7.97
CA LEU A 11 -16.00 6.91 -6.84
C LEU A 11 -15.13 5.75 -7.34
N PHE A 12 -13.88 5.69 -6.86
CA PHE A 12 -12.96 4.61 -7.17
C PHE A 12 -13.04 3.51 -6.11
N ASP A 13 -13.46 2.32 -6.55
CA ASP A 13 -13.65 1.13 -5.74
C ASP A 13 -12.48 0.13 -5.87
N GLY A 14 -11.43 0.49 -6.60
CA GLY A 14 -10.30 -0.39 -6.93
C GLY A 14 -10.34 -0.93 -8.36
N ASN A 15 -11.43 -0.72 -9.11
CA ASN A 15 -11.56 -1.20 -10.49
C ASN A 15 -11.23 -0.12 -11.52
N ARG A 16 -10.70 -0.55 -12.68
CA ARG A 16 -10.42 0.33 -13.83
C ARG A 16 -9.55 1.54 -13.46
N VAL A 17 -8.46 1.28 -12.73
CA VAL A 17 -7.54 2.30 -12.21
C VAL A 17 -7.02 3.27 -13.28
N HIS A 18 -6.77 2.79 -14.51
CA HIS A 18 -6.36 3.66 -15.62
C HIS A 18 -7.44 4.70 -15.97
N THR A 19 -8.69 4.27 -16.12
CA THR A 19 -9.82 5.17 -16.43
C THR A 19 -10.02 6.19 -15.32
N PHE A 20 -9.90 5.78 -14.05
CA PHE A 20 -10.01 6.69 -12.91
C PHE A 20 -8.91 7.78 -12.92
N LEU A 21 -7.65 7.37 -13.14
CA LEU A 21 -6.51 8.28 -13.17
C LEU A 21 -6.57 9.24 -14.36
N ASP A 22 -7.04 8.77 -15.52
CA ASP A 22 -7.25 9.61 -16.70
C ASP A 22 -8.30 10.70 -16.45
N VAL A 23 -9.39 10.36 -15.75
CA VAL A 23 -10.43 11.33 -15.39
C VAL A 23 -9.87 12.39 -14.43
N ILE A 24 -9.14 11.99 -13.37
CA ILE A 24 -8.49 12.95 -12.46
C ILE A 24 -7.49 13.82 -13.21
N ARG A 25 -6.69 13.24 -14.11
CA ARG A 25 -5.72 13.99 -14.90
C ARG A 25 -6.41 15.04 -15.77
N TYR A 26 -7.43 14.63 -16.53
CA TYR A 26 -8.20 15.49 -17.43
C TYR A 26 -8.84 16.66 -16.68
N TYR A 27 -9.53 16.39 -15.57
CA TYR A 27 -10.14 17.45 -14.76
C TYR A 27 -9.09 18.33 -14.07
N GLY A 28 -8.01 17.73 -13.59
CA GLY A 28 -6.91 18.47 -12.97
C GLY A 28 -6.22 19.41 -13.96
N ASP A 29 -6.06 18.99 -15.22
CA ASP A 29 -5.51 19.85 -16.28
C ASP A 29 -6.49 20.96 -16.68
N ALA A 30 -7.78 20.63 -16.82
CA ALA A 30 -8.82 21.60 -17.17
C ALA A 30 -9.05 22.68 -16.09
N THR A 31 -8.78 22.37 -14.82
CA THR A 31 -8.96 23.29 -13.68
C THR A 31 -7.68 24.04 -13.31
N GLY A 32 -6.55 23.79 -14.00
CA GLY A 32 -5.25 24.37 -13.65
C GLY A 32 -4.73 23.89 -12.29
N LEU A 33 -5.18 22.73 -11.82
CA LEU A 33 -4.81 22.19 -10.51
C LEU A 33 -3.32 21.87 -10.47
N ILE A 34 -2.65 22.31 -9.41
CA ILE A 34 -1.24 22.00 -9.15
C ILE A 34 -1.07 20.48 -9.04
N LYS A 35 -0.01 19.92 -9.62
CA LYS A 35 0.23 18.46 -9.71
C LYS A 35 0.04 17.72 -8.37
N ASN A 36 0.51 18.29 -7.26
CA ASN A 36 0.41 17.67 -5.93
C ASN A 36 -1.05 17.57 -5.47
N LYS A 37 -1.89 18.56 -5.80
CA LYS A 37 -3.31 18.58 -5.47
C LYS A 37 -4.11 17.53 -6.25
N LYS A 38 -3.62 17.06 -7.39
CA LYS A 38 -4.23 15.94 -8.12
C LYS A 38 -4.08 14.62 -7.35
N VAL A 39 -3.00 14.46 -6.58
CA VAL A 39 -2.81 13.28 -5.72
C VAL A 39 -3.82 13.28 -4.59
N ASP A 40 -4.12 14.44 -4.00
CA ASP A 40 -5.16 14.54 -2.96
C ASP A 40 -6.55 14.13 -3.52
N GLN A 41 -6.84 14.40 -4.80
CA GLN A 41 -8.09 13.97 -5.44
C GLN A 41 -8.21 12.44 -5.51
N ILE A 42 -7.09 11.71 -5.64
CA ILE A 42 -7.10 10.24 -5.61
C ILE A 42 -7.70 9.78 -4.28
N TYR A 43 -7.29 10.40 -3.17
CA TYR A 43 -7.82 10.08 -1.85
C TYR A 43 -9.31 10.42 -1.72
N TYR A 44 -9.68 11.67 -2.04
CA TYR A 44 -11.06 12.12 -1.83
C TYR A 44 -12.09 11.40 -2.70
N TYR A 45 -11.73 11.00 -3.91
CA TYR A 45 -12.62 10.28 -4.84
C TYR A 45 -12.46 8.76 -4.78
N SER A 46 -11.80 8.24 -3.74
CA SER A 46 -11.72 6.81 -3.47
C SER A 46 -12.78 6.35 -2.47
N SER A 47 -13.21 5.10 -2.58
CA SER A 47 -14.05 4.43 -1.59
C SER A 47 -13.32 4.31 -0.25
N LYS A 48 -14.07 4.15 0.85
CA LYS A 48 -13.50 4.04 2.21
C LYS A 48 -12.43 2.94 2.32
N THR A 49 -12.67 1.77 1.72
CA THR A 49 -11.70 0.67 1.70
C THR A 49 -10.40 1.03 0.98
N VAL A 50 -10.52 1.75 -0.14
CA VAL A 50 -9.35 2.21 -0.90
C VAL A 50 -8.64 3.32 -0.13
N GLN A 51 -9.35 4.28 0.46
CA GLN A 51 -8.81 5.32 1.34
C GLN A 51 -7.98 4.73 2.48
N ASP A 52 -8.51 3.70 3.15
CA ASP A 52 -7.82 3.02 4.25
C ASP A 52 -6.50 2.37 3.80
N THR A 53 -6.45 1.92 2.54
CA THR A 53 -5.26 1.31 1.94
C THR A 53 -4.25 2.38 1.53
N ILE A 54 -4.68 3.43 0.81
CA ILE A 54 -3.78 4.44 0.23
C ILE A 54 -3.26 5.46 1.27
N GLN A 55 -3.99 5.73 2.36
CA GLN A 55 -3.51 6.65 3.41
C GLN A 55 -2.23 6.17 4.09
N CYS A 56 -1.99 4.86 4.03
CA CYS A 56 -0.83 4.21 4.62
C CYS A 56 0.37 4.19 3.66
N ILE A 57 0.19 4.69 2.42
CA ILE A 57 1.21 4.69 1.37
C ILE A 57 1.80 6.10 1.28
N PRO A 58 3.09 6.30 1.59
CA PRO A 58 3.71 7.63 1.64
C PRO A 58 3.51 8.45 0.36
N GLU A 59 3.54 7.79 -0.80
CA GLU A 59 3.42 8.44 -2.10
C GLU A 59 1.99 8.90 -2.43
N LEU A 60 1.01 8.47 -1.64
CA LEU A 60 -0.42 8.79 -1.75
C LEU A 60 -0.96 9.50 -0.50
N ASP A 61 -0.14 9.63 0.55
CA ASP A 61 -0.52 10.21 1.84
C ASP A 61 -0.90 11.69 1.69
N VAL A 62 -2.11 12.06 2.10
CA VAL A 62 -2.61 13.44 2.03
C VAL A 62 -1.77 14.43 2.85
N ASP A 63 -1.05 13.96 3.86
CA ASP A 63 -0.24 14.79 4.75
C ASP A 63 1.22 15.00 4.27
N GLU A 64 1.64 14.29 3.20
CA GLU A 64 3.01 14.36 2.69
C GLU A 64 3.26 15.61 1.80
N GLY A 65 4.36 16.34 1.99
CA GLY A 65 4.60 17.61 1.29
C GLY A 65 5.03 17.45 -0.18
N ASP A 66 5.84 16.42 -0.46
CA ASP A 66 6.56 16.25 -1.73
C ASP A 66 5.93 15.20 -2.68
N LYS A 67 4.60 15.10 -2.65
CA LYS A 67 3.84 14.19 -3.51
C LYS A 67 4.04 14.48 -4.99
N LYS A 68 4.42 13.45 -5.75
CA LYS A 68 4.57 13.52 -7.21
C LYS A 68 3.51 12.67 -7.89
N TRP A 69 2.73 13.31 -8.77
CA TRP A 69 1.67 12.67 -9.55
C TRP A 69 2.14 11.38 -10.25
N GLU A 70 3.30 11.39 -10.91
CA GLU A 70 3.82 10.22 -11.62
C GLU A 70 4.15 9.05 -10.71
N VAL A 71 4.63 9.33 -9.49
CA VAL A 71 4.96 8.31 -8.50
C VAL A 71 3.67 7.72 -7.92
N ALA A 72 2.73 8.58 -7.56
CA ALA A 72 1.38 8.20 -7.11
C ALA A 72 0.64 7.34 -8.15
N MET A 73 0.68 7.76 -9.42
CA MET A 73 0.06 7.03 -10.54
C MET A 73 0.67 5.64 -10.70
N LYS A 74 2.00 5.52 -10.78
CA LYS A 74 2.68 4.22 -10.88
C LYS A 74 2.33 3.31 -9.70
N LYS A 75 2.24 3.87 -8.49
CA LYS A 75 1.86 3.12 -7.29
C LYS A 75 0.41 2.64 -7.37
N MET A 76 -0.54 3.51 -7.70
CA MET A 76 -1.95 3.13 -7.90
C MET A 76 -2.11 2.04 -8.96
N VAL A 77 -1.43 2.16 -10.10
CA VAL A 77 -1.42 1.13 -11.14
C VAL A 77 -0.82 -0.18 -10.59
N SER A 78 0.29 -0.14 -9.86
CA SER A 78 0.86 -1.37 -9.26
C SER A 78 -0.07 -2.06 -8.26
N LEU A 79 -0.89 -1.30 -7.54
CA LEU A 79 -1.83 -1.81 -6.53
C LEU A 79 -3.08 -2.43 -7.17
N TYR A 80 -3.57 -1.84 -8.27
CA TYR A 80 -4.90 -2.12 -8.83
C TYR A 80 -4.91 -2.57 -10.29
N ALA A 81 -3.77 -2.65 -11.00
CA ALA A 81 -3.74 -3.08 -12.40
C ALA A 81 -3.91 -4.60 -12.61
N ASN A 82 -3.82 -5.40 -11.53
CA ASN A 82 -3.91 -6.86 -11.58
C ASN A 82 -5.25 -7.43 -11.10
N THR A 83 -6.28 -6.61 -10.89
CA THR A 83 -7.65 -7.11 -10.60
C THR A 83 -8.33 -7.64 -11.87
N ASN A 84 -7.66 -8.56 -12.56
CA ASN A 84 -8.16 -9.27 -13.74
C ASN A 84 -8.68 -10.63 -13.26
N GLY A 85 -9.77 -10.65 -12.51
CA GLY A 85 -10.60 -11.84 -12.24
C GLY A 85 -9.99 -12.99 -11.40
N TYR A 86 -8.69 -13.01 -11.14
CA TYR A 86 -8.05 -14.06 -10.34
C TYR A 86 -7.02 -13.44 -9.40
N THR A 87 -7.28 -13.47 -8.09
CA THR A 87 -6.30 -13.65 -7.00
C THR A 87 -6.94 -13.30 -5.65
N SER A 88 -7.57 -14.30 -5.03
CA SER A 88 -7.95 -14.26 -3.61
C SER A 88 -6.74 -14.25 -2.64
N GLN A 89 -5.49 -14.20 -3.13
CA GLN A 89 -4.26 -14.18 -2.33
C GLN A 89 -3.56 -12.81 -2.24
N LEU A 90 -3.83 -11.87 -3.15
CA LEU A 90 -3.21 -10.53 -3.14
C LEU A 90 -3.68 -9.55 -2.03
N PRO A 91 -4.78 -9.76 -1.27
CA PRO A 91 -5.13 -8.81 -0.22
C PRO A 91 -4.31 -8.96 1.07
N VAL A 92 -3.53 -10.03 1.30
CA VAL A 92 -2.89 -10.24 2.62
C VAL A 92 -1.51 -9.60 2.73
N ILE A 93 -0.66 -9.77 1.71
CA ILE A 93 0.71 -9.23 1.71
C ILE A 93 0.68 -7.70 1.65
N LEU A 94 -0.17 -7.15 0.78
CA LEU A 94 -0.40 -5.71 0.69
C LEU A 94 -0.93 -5.16 2.01
N LYS A 95 -1.86 -5.85 2.69
CA LYS A 95 -2.36 -5.41 4.01
C LYS A 95 -1.25 -5.38 5.06
N PHE A 96 -0.42 -6.42 5.15
CA PHE A 96 0.64 -6.47 6.17
C PHE A 96 1.63 -5.32 6.01
N GLU A 97 2.20 -5.13 4.81
CA GLU A 97 3.18 -4.07 4.54
C GLU A 97 2.59 -2.68 4.81
N THR A 98 1.32 -2.50 4.46
CA THR A 98 0.57 -1.27 4.69
C THR A 98 0.38 -0.98 6.19
N TYR A 99 -0.02 -1.97 6.98
CA TYR A 99 -0.18 -1.81 8.44
C TYR A 99 1.16 -1.67 9.16
N SER A 100 2.16 -2.46 8.80
CA SER A 100 3.46 -2.42 9.45
C SER A 100 4.21 -1.11 9.16
N ALA A 101 4.10 -0.58 7.94
CA ALA A 101 4.66 0.72 7.57
C ALA A 101 4.11 1.86 8.44
N VAL A 102 2.80 1.87 8.73
CA VAL A 102 2.20 2.87 9.63
C VAL A 102 2.74 2.74 11.06
N LEU A 103 2.87 1.52 11.57
CA LEU A 103 3.40 1.28 12.92
C LEU A 103 4.88 1.69 13.02
N VAL A 104 5.66 1.47 11.96
CA VAL A 104 7.05 1.95 11.85
C VAL A 104 7.11 3.47 11.79
N LYS A 105 6.25 4.12 11.00
CA LYS A 105 6.14 5.60 10.91
C LYS A 105 5.82 6.21 12.28
N LYS A 106 4.96 5.55 13.05
CA LYS A 106 4.59 5.94 14.42
C LYS A 106 5.64 5.57 15.48
N LYS A 107 6.75 4.95 15.09
CA LYS A 107 7.82 4.45 15.99
C LYS A 107 7.29 3.48 17.06
N ILE A 108 6.20 2.77 16.76
CA ILE A 108 5.60 1.76 17.64
C ILE A 108 6.38 0.44 17.51
N ILE A 109 6.83 0.14 16.29
CA ILE A 109 7.70 -0.99 15.98
C ILE A 109 8.87 -0.50 15.11
N THR A 110 9.98 -1.21 15.16
CA THR A 110 11.13 -1.02 14.28
C THR A 110 10.95 -1.79 12.97
N THR A 111 11.73 -1.44 11.95
CA THR A 111 11.76 -2.18 10.68
C THR A 111 12.17 -3.64 10.88
N ALA A 112 13.06 -3.91 11.85
CA ALA A 112 13.48 -5.27 12.20
C ALA A 112 12.30 -6.09 12.77
N GLU A 113 11.52 -5.50 13.68
CA GLU A 113 10.33 -6.14 14.26
C GLU A 113 9.23 -6.36 13.21
N SER A 114 9.01 -5.41 12.29
CA SER A 114 8.10 -5.59 11.15
C SER A 114 8.49 -6.81 10.30
N ASN A 115 9.78 -6.95 9.97
CA ASN A 115 10.26 -8.09 9.18
C ASN A 115 10.11 -9.41 9.95
N TYR A 116 10.35 -9.40 11.26
CA TYR A 116 10.13 -10.55 12.13
C TYR A 116 8.67 -11.01 12.11
N TYR A 117 7.71 -10.08 12.33
CA TYR A 117 6.29 -10.42 12.33
C TYR A 117 5.78 -10.88 10.96
N PHE A 118 6.36 -10.36 9.86
CA PHE A 118 6.05 -10.85 8.52
C PHE A 118 6.42 -12.32 8.37
N ILE A 119 7.67 -12.66 8.69
CA ILE A 119 8.17 -14.05 8.57
C ILE A 119 7.40 -14.97 9.52
N ALA A 120 7.13 -14.53 10.75
CA ALA A 120 6.39 -15.30 11.74
C ALA A 120 4.97 -15.66 11.26
N GLY A 121 4.31 -14.74 10.53
CA GLY A 121 2.96 -14.92 9.98
C GLY A 121 2.87 -15.76 8.71
N LEU A 122 3.99 -16.20 8.14
CA LEU A 122 3.98 -17.07 6.95
C LEU A 122 3.51 -18.50 7.30
N PRO A 123 2.81 -19.19 6.38
CA PRO A 123 2.54 -20.63 6.50
C PRO A 123 3.85 -21.43 6.60
N GLU A 124 3.82 -22.55 7.32
CA GLU A 124 5.01 -23.36 7.60
C GLU A 124 5.70 -23.87 6.33
N ASP A 125 4.91 -24.31 5.33
CA ASP A 125 5.44 -24.73 4.03
C ASP A 125 6.20 -23.60 3.32
N THR A 126 5.75 -22.35 3.49
CA THR A 126 6.41 -21.17 2.90
C THR A 126 7.69 -20.82 3.64
N LYS A 127 7.72 -21.00 4.97
CA LYS A 127 8.94 -20.83 5.78
C LYS A 127 10.00 -21.85 5.40
N CYS A 128 9.63 -23.14 5.34
CA CYS A 128 10.52 -24.22 4.91
C CYS A 128 11.11 -23.95 3.52
N TRP A 129 10.27 -23.54 2.56
CA TRP A 129 10.75 -23.17 1.22
C TRP A 129 11.72 -21.99 1.27
N LEU A 130 11.41 -20.92 2.01
CA LEU A 130 12.25 -19.73 2.12
C LEU A 130 13.61 -20.06 2.76
N GLU A 131 13.62 -20.89 3.80
CA GLU A 131 14.84 -21.36 4.45
C GLU A 131 15.72 -22.21 3.53
N MET A 132 15.13 -22.93 2.57
CA MET A 132 15.88 -23.66 1.53
C MET A 132 16.51 -22.72 0.49
N GLN A 133 15.95 -21.53 0.28
CA GLN A 133 16.50 -20.54 -0.67
C GLN A 133 17.67 -19.73 -0.08
N ILE A 134 17.82 -19.69 1.25
CA ILE A 134 18.90 -18.96 1.91
C ILE A 134 20.16 -19.83 1.91
N PRO A 135 21.25 -19.40 1.25
CA PRO A 135 22.48 -20.18 1.20
C PRO A 135 23.13 -20.23 2.60
N ALA A 136 23.76 -21.36 2.92
CA ALA A 136 24.18 -21.71 4.28
C ALA A 136 25.20 -20.73 4.89
N ASP A 137 25.97 -20.03 4.05
CA ASP A 137 26.93 -18.99 4.43
C ASP A 137 26.27 -17.69 4.92
N ARG A 138 24.97 -17.50 4.66
CA ARG A 138 24.20 -16.31 5.06
C ARG A 138 23.18 -16.58 6.18
N LYS A 139 23.05 -17.82 6.63
CA LYS A 139 22.23 -18.16 7.81
C LYS A 139 22.97 -17.73 9.07
N VAL A 140 22.76 -16.49 9.49
CA VAL A 140 23.22 -16.04 10.80
C VAL A 140 22.32 -16.70 11.84
N GLN A 141 22.85 -17.63 12.64
CA GLN A 141 22.18 -18.08 13.86
C GLN A 141 22.13 -16.89 14.82
N ASP A 142 21.02 -16.16 14.81
CA ASP A 142 20.82 -15.14 15.82
C ASP A 142 20.53 -15.85 17.15
N LYS A 143 21.46 -15.71 18.08
CA LYS A 143 21.47 -16.39 19.39
C LYS A 143 20.60 -15.60 20.38
N VAL A 144 19.37 -15.26 20.00
CA VAL A 144 18.44 -14.47 20.83
C VAL A 144 17.02 -14.88 20.40
N MET A 145 16.32 -15.76 21.12
CA MET A 145 15.47 -15.39 22.26
C MET A 145 15.22 -16.64 23.12
N THR A 146 16.11 -16.88 24.09
CA THR A 146 15.85 -17.83 25.19
C THR A 146 15.20 -17.10 26.36
N TYR A 147 14.07 -16.43 26.17
CA TYR A 147 13.28 -15.93 27.29
C TYR A 147 11.80 -15.93 26.93
N LEU A 148 11.05 -16.81 27.61
CA LEU A 148 9.66 -16.70 28.08
C LEU A 148 8.97 -18.08 28.03
N TYR A 149 9.43 -18.99 28.89
CA TYR A 149 8.57 -19.94 29.62
C TYR A 149 9.34 -20.36 30.88
N GLN A 150 9.19 -19.57 31.93
CA GLN A 150 9.31 -20.01 33.33
C GLN A 150 8.02 -19.63 34.03
#